data_AF-A0A382ELT3-F1
#
_entry.id   AF-A0A382ELT3-F1
#
_cell.length_a   1.000
_cell.length_b   1.000
_cell.length_c   1.000
_cell.angle_alpha   90.00
_cell.angle_beta   90.00
_cell.angle_gamma   90.00
#
_symmetry.space_group_name_H-M   'P 1'
#
loop_
_entity.id
_entity.type
_entity.pdbx_description
1 polymer ?
#
loop_
_entity_poly.entity_id
_entity_poly.type
_entity_poly.pdbx_seq_one_letter_code
_entity_poly.pdbx_strand_id
1 'polypeptide(L)'
;WLLAFVLRGAHHEPNITMGGANLNRQALYDAVADNNWSRAVAMISDEVVARHSVSGTPDQVQARLEEYRAAGLDEVVVAGIDERSSLAATLAALQPPTGTRLGA
;
A
#
# COMPACT_ATOMS: atom_id res chain seq x y z
N TRP A 1 -10.88 3.90 -1.24
CA TRP A 1 -11.56 3.28 -2.40
C TRP A 1 -10.60 2.39 -3.21
N LEU A 2 -9.40 2.86 -3.58
CA LEU A 2 -8.41 2.06 -4.32
C LEU A 2 -8.11 0.70 -3.66
N LEU A 3 -7.80 0.68 -2.36
CA LEU A 3 -7.45 -0.57 -1.67
C LEU A 3 -8.63 -1.56 -1.62
N ALA A 4 -9.87 -1.06 -1.43
CA ALA A 4 -11.09 -1.86 -1.53
C ALA A 4 -11.24 -2.49 -2.91
N PHE A 5 -10.93 -1.73 -3.96
CA PHE A 5 -10.90 -2.27 -5.31
C PHE A 5 -9.82 -3.35 -5.41
N VAL A 6 -8.54 -3.04 -5.15
CA VAL A 6 -7.43 -3.99 -5.28
C VAL A 6 -7.71 -5.30 -4.52
N LEU A 7 -7.96 -5.23 -3.20
CA LEU A 7 -8.06 -6.41 -2.34
C LEU A 7 -9.29 -7.29 -2.61
N ARG A 8 -10.29 -6.84 -3.38
CA ARG A 8 -11.47 -7.67 -3.72
C ARG A 8 -11.12 -8.93 -4.51
N GLY A 9 -10.06 -8.87 -5.32
CA GLY A 9 -9.70 -9.93 -6.27
C GLY A 9 -9.28 -11.22 -5.56
N ALA A 10 -9.77 -12.38 -6.01
CA ALA A 10 -9.50 -13.67 -5.36
C ALA A 10 -8.01 -14.00 -5.21
N HIS A 11 -7.16 -13.53 -6.14
CA HIS A 11 -5.72 -13.73 -6.09
C HIS A 11 -5.02 -12.97 -4.93
N HIS A 12 -5.71 -12.08 -4.23
CA HIS A 12 -5.18 -11.37 -3.06
C HIS A 12 -5.48 -12.06 -1.72
N GLU A 13 -6.25 -13.16 -1.69
CA GLU A 13 -6.51 -13.93 -0.45
C GLU A 13 -5.21 -14.33 0.28
N PRO A 14 -4.15 -14.83 -0.42
CA PRO A 14 -2.89 -15.14 0.24
C PRO A 14 -2.22 -13.89 0.83
N ASN A 15 -2.32 -12.74 0.16
CA ASN A 15 -1.72 -11.49 0.64
C ASN A 15 -2.43 -10.99 1.89
N ILE A 16 -3.76 -11.08 1.95
CA ILE A 16 -4.55 -10.72 3.14
C ILE A 16 -4.15 -11.62 4.32
N THR A 17 -4.03 -12.92 4.08
CA THR A 17 -3.62 -13.90 5.10
C THR A 17 -2.19 -13.65 5.60
N MET A 18 -1.22 -13.47 4.70
CA MET A 18 0.18 -13.22 5.06
C MET A 18 0.38 -11.85 5.70
N GLY A 19 -0.35 -10.83 5.24
CA GLY A 19 -0.38 -9.52 5.88
C GLY A 19 -1.00 -9.60 7.26
N GLY A 20 -1.92 -10.54 7.50
CA GLY A 20 -2.56 -10.77 8.80
C GLY A 20 -3.72 -9.82 9.11
N ALA A 21 -4.24 -9.10 8.11
CA ALA A 21 -5.38 -8.20 8.28
C ALA A 21 -6.68 -8.98 8.47
N ASN A 22 -7.52 -8.51 9.40
CA ASN A 22 -8.87 -9.04 9.55
C ASN A 22 -9.81 -8.44 8.49
N LEU A 23 -9.81 -9.04 7.29
CA LEU A 23 -10.63 -8.61 6.17
C LEU A 23 -11.34 -9.81 5.53
N ASN A 24 -12.69 -9.77 5.50
CA ASN A 24 -13.46 -10.74 4.74
C ASN A 24 -13.45 -10.37 3.25
N ARG A 25 -12.57 -11.01 2.47
CA ARG A 25 -12.42 -10.74 1.04
C ARG A 25 -13.69 -11.02 0.25
N GLN A 26 -14.43 -12.07 0.58
CA GLN A 26 -15.65 -12.41 -0.16
C GLN A 26 -16.73 -11.35 0.03
N ALA A 27 -16.95 -10.90 1.27
CA ALA A 27 -17.88 -9.82 1.54
C ALA A 27 -17.46 -8.48 0.89
N LEU A 28 -16.15 -8.24 0.74
CA LEU A 28 -15.62 -7.10 0.01
C LEU A 28 -15.90 -7.21 -1.49
N TYR A 29 -15.69 -8.40 -2.07
CA TYR A 29 -16.04 -8.70 -3.45
C TYR A 29 -17.52 -8.45 -3.72
N ASP A 30 -18.41 -8.99 -2.88
CA ASP A 30 -19.85 -8.83 -3.02
C ASP A 30 -20.25 -7.35 -2.98
N ALA A 31 -19.71 -6.58 -2.02
CA ALA A 31 -19.98 -5.15 -1.92
C ALA A 31 -19.54 -4.36 -3.16
N VAL A 32 -18.39 -4.71 -3.77
CA VAL A 32 -17.93 -4.07 -5.01
C VAL A 32 -18.77 -4.51 -6.22
N ALA A 33 -19.13 -5.80 -6.31
CA ALA A 33 -19.98 -6.33 -7.39
C ALA A 33 -21.36 -5.67 -7.40
N ASP A 34 -21.92 -5.39 -6.23
CA ASP A 34 -23.19 -4.69 -6.05
C ASP A 34 -23.09 -3.16 -6.22
N ASN A 35 -21.91 -2.62 -6.58
CA ASN A 35 -21.61 -1.18 -6.59
C ASN A 35 -21.88 -0.47 -5.24
N ASN A 36 -21.90 -1.21 -4.13
CA ASN A 36 -22.07 -0.67 -2.78
C ASN A 36 -20.72 -0.17 -2.22
N TRP A 37 -20.24 0.93 -2.80
CA TRP A 37 -18.93 1.51 -2.46
C TRP A 37 -18.83 2.00 -1.02
N SER A 38 -19.93 2.48 -0.43
CA SER A 38 -19.96 2.88 0.98
C SER A 38 -19.64 1.70 1.89
N ARG A 39 -20.26 0.53 1.64
CA ARG A 39 -19.95 -0.71 2.38
C ARG A 39 -18.52 -1.18 2.11
N ALA A 40 -18.09 -1.19 0.84
CA ALA A 40 -16.75 -1.66 0.48
C ALA A 40 -15.65 -0.81 1.15
N VAL A 41 -15.81 0.51 1.19
CA VAL A 41 -14.86 1.42 1.84
C VAL A 41 -14.89 1.25 3.36
N ALA A 42 -16.05 1.05 3.97
CA ALA A 42 -16.15 0.82 5.42
C ALA A 42 -15.44 -0.45 5.90
N MET A 43 -15.19 -1.41 5.01
CA MET A 43 -14.41 -2.62 5.31
C MET A 43 -12.89 -2.38 5.31
N ILE A 44 -12.43 -1.25 4.76
CA ILE A 44 -11.01 -0.87 4.75
C ILE A 44 -10.73 -0.04 5.99
N SER A 45 -10.44 -0.73 7.09
CA SER A 45 -10.01 -0.11 8.34
C SER A 45 -8.58 0.40 8.26
N ASP A 46 -8.18 1.21 9.25
CA ASP A 46 -6.79 1.65 9.41
C ASP A 46 -5.81 0.47 9.53
N GLU A 47 -6.25 -0.64 10.14
CA GLU A 47 -5.48 -1.89 10.20
C GLU A 47 -5.22 -2.44 8.79
N VAL A 48 -6.26 -2.54 7.94
CA VAL A 48 -6.13 -3.03 6.56
C VAL A 48 -5.19 -2.12 5.76
N VAL A 49 -5.31 -0.80 5.93
CA VAL A 49 -4.41 0.19 5.31
C VAL A 49 -2.97 -0.04 5.75
N ALA A 50 -2.71 -0.13 7.06
CA ALA A 50 -1.36 -0.28 7.62
C ALA A 50 -0.68 -1.61 7.23
N ARG A 51 -1.46 -2.66 6.95
CA ARG A 51 -0.98 -4.00 6.60
C ARG A 51 -0.76 -4.21 5.10
N HIS A 52 -1.43 -3.43 4.25
CA HIS A 52 -1.44 -3.63 2.80
C HIS A 52 -1.01 -2.41 1.98
N SER A 53 -0.59 -1.33 2.63
CA SER A 53 -0.03 -0.18 1.94
C SER A 53 1.08 0.48 2.76
N VAL A 54 1.88 1.28 2.05
CA VAL A 54 2.77 2.27 2.66
C VAL A 54 2.06 3.62 2.55
N SER A 55 1.59 4.14 3.68
CA SER A 55 0.75 5.33 3.72
C SER A 55 0.85 6.04 5.07
N GLY A 56 0.57 7.34 5.10
CA GLY A 56 0.59 8.14 6.32
C GLY A 56 1.33 9.45 6.12
N THR A 57 2.01 9.92 7.15
CA THR A 57 2.94 11.06 7.06
C THR A 57 4.21 10.67 6.30
N PRO A 58 5.00 11.64 5.79
CA PRO A 58 6.28 11.36 5.15
C PRO A 58 7.21 10.48 5.99
N ASP A 59 7.34 10.75 7.29
CA ASP A 59 8.18 9.97 8.21
C ASP A 59 7.70 8.51 8.33
N GLN A 60 6.38 8.29 8.37
CA GLN A 60 5.80 6.94 8.42
C GLN A 60 6.05 6.16 7.12
N VAL A 61 5.91 6.83 5.98
CA VAL A 61 6.20 6.25 4.67
C VAL A 61 7.68 5.87 4.58
N GLN A 62 8.58 6.77 4.97
CA GLN A 62 10.01 6.52 4.96
C GLN A 62 10.39 5.33 5.86
N ALA A 63 9.91 5.31 7.11
CA ALA A 63 10.19 4.22 8.04
C ALA A 63 9.76 2.85 7.49
N ARG A 64 8.57 2.75 6.89
CA ARG A 64 8.09 1.50 6.30
C ARG A 64 8.90 1.08 5.06
N LEU A 65 9.34 2.03 4.23
CA LEU A 65 10.23 1.72 3.10
C LEU A 65 11.60 1.22 3.57
N GLU A 66 12.12 1.74 4.68
CA GLU A 66 13.35 1.26 5.30
C GLU A 66 13.19 -0.18 5.83
N GLU A 67 12.05 -0.51 6.44
CA GLU A 67 11.73 -1.90 6.83
C GLU A 67 11.74 -2.85 5.63
N TYR A 68 11.16 -2.45 4.50
CA TYR A 68 11.17 -3.26 3.26
C TYR A 68 12.58 -3.45 2.71
N ARG A 69 13.39 -2.39 2.66
CA ARG A 69 14.79 -2.48 2.24
C ARG A 69 15.59 -3.40 3.15
N ALA A 70 15.40 -3.31 4.47
CA ALA A 70 16.05 -4.20 5.44
C ALA A 70 15.64 -5.67 5.27
N ALA A 71 14.43 -5.93 4.78
CA ALA A 71 13.94 -7.25 4.41
C ALA A 71 14.40 -7.73 3.01
N GLY A 72 15.20 -6.93 2.29
CA GLY A 72 15.68 -7.25 0.94
C GLY A 72 14.73 -6.88 -0.19
N LEU A 73 13.70 -6.06 0.08
CA LEU A 73 12.80 -5.50 -0.93
C LEU A 73 13.23 -4.06 -1.24
N ASP A 74 14.24 -3.91 -2.09
CA ASP A 74 14.89 -2.63 -2.41
C ASP A 74 14.47 -2.03 -3.76
N GLU A 75 13.79 -2.79 -4.61
CA GLU A 75 13.18 -2.28 -5.85
C GLU A 75 11.78 -1.69 -5.59
N VAL A 76 11.70 -0.36 -5.58
CA VAL A 76 10.43 0.36 -5.41
C VAL A 76 9.88 0.78 -6.77
N VAL A 77 8.74 0.21 -7.16
CA VAL A 77 7.98 0.64 -8.33
C VAL A 77 6.90 1.64 -7.90
N VAL A 78 6.87 2.79 -8.58
CA VAL A 78 5.93 3.88 -8.32
C VAL A 78 5.16 4.18 -9.59
N ALA A 79 3.84 4.24 -9.51
CA ALA A 79 2.96 4.48 -10.65
C ALA A 79 1.79 5.40 -10.29
N GLY A 80 1.12 5.95 -11.31
CA GLY A 80 -0.09 6.76 -11.13
C GLY A 80 0.17 8.20 -10.68
N ILE A 81 1.32 8.77 -11.03
CA ILE A 81 1.65 10.17 -10.76
C ILE A 81 1.25 11.01 -11.99
N ASP A 82 0.28 11.90 -11.82
CA ASP A 82 -0.32 12.71 -12.87
C ASP A 82 0.25 14.14 -12.94
N GLU A 83 0.74 14.68 -11.82
CA GLU A 83 1.30 16.02 -11.74
C GLU A 83 2.82 16.06 -11.47
N ARG A 84 3.50 17.05 -12.05
CA ARG A 84 4.96 17.26 -11.85
C ARG A 84 5.31 17.55 -10.38
N SER A 85 4.48 18.32 -9.70
CA SER A 85 4.59 18.60 -8.25
C SER A 85 4.54 17.30 -7.44
N SER A 86 3.56 16.45 -7.73
CA SER A 86 3.38 15.14 -7.10
C SER A 86 4.55 14.20 -7.39
N LEU A 87 5.12 14.25 -8.60
CA LEU A 87 6.33 13.49 -8.94
C LEU A 87 7.53 13.92 -8.08
N ALA A 88 7.79 15.22 -7.99
CA ALA A 88 8.91 15.73 -7.21
C ALA A 88 8.78 15.38 -5.72
N ALA A 89 7.60 15.54 -5.13
CA ALA A 89 7.33 15.17 -3.75
C ALA A 89 7.50 13.66 -3.51
N THR A 90 7.00 12.83 -4.43
CA THR A 90 7.11 11.37 -4.34
C THR A 90 8.57 10.93 -4.44
N LEU A 91 9.33 11.45 -5.41
CA LEU A 91 10.76 11.14 -5.55
C LEU A 91 11.55 11.56 -4.31
N ALA A 92 11.26 12.73 -3.73
CA ALA A 92 11.91 13.19 -2.51
C ALA A 92 11.64 12.25 -1.32
N ALA A 93 10.40 11.79 -1.13
CA ALA A 93 10.03 10.86 -0.07
C ALA A 93 10.67 9.45 -0.23
N LEU A 94 11.06 9.09 -1.45
CA LEU A 94 11.67 7.80 -1.76
C LEU A 94 13.20 7.80 -1.66
N GLN A 95 13.84 8.98 -1.61
CA GLN A 95 15.29 9.04 -1.51
C GLN A 95 15.76 8.35 -0.23
N PRO A 96 16.70 7.39 -0.31
CA PRO A 96 17.30 6.84 0.88
C PRO A 96 18.06 7.93 1.65
N PRO A 97 18.14 7.87 2.98
CA PRO A 97 18.93 8.82 3.75
C PRO A 97 20.39 8.82 3.28
N THR A 98 20.98 10.02 3.19
CA THR A 98 22.33 10.26 2.68
C THR A 98 23.36 9.43 3.48
N GLY A 99 23.86 8.34 2.89
CA GLY A 99 24.85 7.46 3.55
C GLY A 99 24.87 6.02 3.05
N THR A 100 23.77 5.52 2.49
CA THR A 100 23.73 4.15 1.95
C THR A 100 24.13 4.15 0.48
N ARG A 101 25.44 4.19 0.21
CA ARG A 101 25.95 3.64 -1.06
C ARG A 101 25.81 2.13 -0.96
N LEU A 102 24.87 1.54 -1.69
CA LEU A 102 24.94 0.13 -2.01
C LEU A 102 26.26 -0.08 -2.75
N GLY A 103 27.11 -0.95 -2.20
CA GLY A 103 28.42 -1.28 -2.74
C GLY A 103 28.30 -1.81 -4.17
N ALA A 104 29.37 -1.57 -4.93
CA ALA A 104 29.59 -2.02 -6.30
C ALA A 104 29.55 -3.54 -6.45
#